data_AF-A0A3A8QU41-F1
#
_entry.id   AF-A0A3A8QU41-F1
#
_cell.length_a   1.000
_cell.length_b   1.000
_cell.length_c   1.000
_cell.angle_alpha   90.00
_cell.angle_beta   90.00
_cell.angle_gamma   90.00
#
_symmetry.space_group_name_H-M   'P 1'
#
loop_
_entity.id
_entity.type
_entity.pdbx_description
1 polymer ?
#
loop_
_entity_poly.entity_id
_entity_poly.type
_entity_poly.pdbx_seq_one_letter_code
_entity_poly.pdbx_strand_id
1 'polypeptide(L)'
;MKHDPSLILTQDVDGAPVRMGAAVMIVRTEPDDAVSERFLGRVGVVVALVFDDPDTQYPADPLIQVRVAGVGEDLFFTREIVEVPQGHFVAFGSSSSG
;
A
#
# COMPACT_ATOMS: atom_id res chain seq x y z
N MET A 1 -22.14 16.40 6.36
CA MET A 1 -21.13 15.49 6.93
C MET A 1 -19.90 16.33 7.20
N LYS A 2 -19.36 16.34 8.43
CA LYS A 2 -18.07 17.01 8.67
C LYS A 2 -17.02 16.11 8.02
N HIS A 3 -16.50 16.51 6.88
CA HIS A 3 -15.27 15.91 6.37
C HIS A 3 -14.21 16.20 7.43
N ASP A 4 -13.71 15.16 8.07
CA ASP A 4 -12.50 15.28 8.86
C ASP A 4 -11.43 15.81 7.89
N PRO A 5 -10.82 16.97 8.15
CA PRO A 5 -9.82 17.58 7.26
C PRO A 5 -8.48 16.82 7.32
N SER A 6 -8.53 15.58 7.79
CA SER A 6 -7.37 14.73 7.98
C SER A 6 -6.92 14.24 6.60
N LEU A 7 -5.77 14.75 6.17
CA LEU A 7 -5.06 14.33 4.97
C LEU A 7 -4.68 12.83 5.02
N ILE A 8 -4.60 12.26 6.22
CA ILE A 8 -4.23 10.87 6.45
C ILE A 8 -5.47 10.14 6.98
N LEU A 9 -6.02 9.25 6.17
CA LEU A 9 -7.09 8.34 6.55
C LEU A 9 -6.48 6.99 6.93
N THR A 10 -6.74 6.52 8.14
CA THR A 10 -6.31 5.20 8.63
C THR A 10 -7.46 4.21 8.72
N GLN A 11 -8.59 4.52 8.09
CA GLN A 11 -9.83 3.75 8.10
C GLN A 11 -10.15 3.30 6.68
N ASP A 12 -10.83 2.17 6.53
CA ASP A 12 -11.31 1.73 5.23
C ASP A 12 -12.26 2.78 4.62
N VAL A 13 -12.03 3.10 3.36
CA VAL A 13 -12.87 4.03 2.59
C VAL A 13 -13.62 3.24 1.54
N ASP A 14 -14.95 3.31 1.56
CA ASP A 14 -15.78 2.65 0.55
C ASP A 14 -15.46 3.17 -0.85
N GLY A 15 -15.12 2.26 -1.76
CA GLY A 15 -14.74 2.58 -3.14
C GLY A 15 -13.24 2.85 -3.35
N ALA A 16 -12.43 2.86 -2.29
CA ALA A 16 -10.98 2.95 -2.42
C ALA A 16 -10.40 1.69 -3.11
N PRO A 17 -9.32 1.83 -3.87
CA PRO A 17 -8.71 0.72 -4.62
C PRO A 17 -8.06 -0.32 -3.70
N VAL A 18 -7.74 0.05 -2.46
CA VAL A 18 -7.16 -0.84 -1.44
C VAL A 18 -7.86 -0.70 -0.11
N ARG A 19 -7.72 -1.74 0.71
CA ARG A 19 -8.20 -1.77 2.10
C ARG A 19 -7.06 -1.60 3.08
N MET A 20 -7.37 -1.04 4.24
CA MET A 20 -6.46 -0.99 5.38
C MET A 20 -6.12 -2.41 5.83
N GLY A 21 -4.83 -2.66 6.09
CA GLY A 21 -4.33 -3.98 6.43
C GLY A 21 -4.20 -4.94 5.23
N ALA A 22 -4.53 -4.52 4.00
CA ALA A 22 -4.33 -5.35 2.83
C ALA A 22 -2.84 -5.58 2.55
N ALA A 23 -2.49 -6.80 2.17
CA ALA A 23 -1.14 -7.14 1.72
C ALA A 23 -0.98 -6.71 0.27
N VAL A 24 0.01 -5.89 -0.02
CA VAL A 24 0.26 -5.35 -1.35
C VAL A 24 1.73 -5.54 -1.73
N MET A 25 1.97 -5.90 -2.98
CA MET A 25 3.31 -6.01 -3.54
C MET A 25 3.64 -4.70 -4.25
N ILE A 26 4.83 -4.17 -3.97
CA ILE A 26 5.30 -2.92 -4.56
C ILE A 26 5.95 -3.26 -5.90
N VAL A 27 5.44 -2.65 -6.96
CA VAL A 27 5.87 -2.87 -8.34
C VAL A 27 6.28 -1.55 -8.98
N ARG A 28 7.14 -1.63 -9.98
CA ARG A 28 7.43 -0.50 -10.86
C ARG A 28 6.64 -0.70 -12.15
N THR A 29 5.74 0.22 -12.45
CA THR A 29 4.94 0.19 -13.68
C THR A 29 5.67 0.85 -14.84
N GLU A 30 6.35 1.97 -14.59
CA GLU A 30 7.09 2.74 -15.58
C GLU A 30 8.56 2.92 -15.14
N PRO A 31 9.52 2.96 -16.08
CA PRO A 31 10.94 3.11 -15.74
C PRO A 31 11.25 4.44 -15.03
N ASP A 32 10.43 5.47 -15.25
CA ASP A 32 10.54 6.79 -14.62
C ASP A 32 9.80 6.91 -13.28
N ASP A 33 9.09 5.86 -12.83
CA ASP A 33 8.43 5.90 -11.51
C ASP A 33 9.49 5.99 -10.41
N ALA A 34 9.29 6.93 -9.49
CA ALA A 34 10.19 7.23 -8.37
C ALA A 34 10.10 6.19 -7.24
N VAL A 35 9.93 4.91 -7.58
CA VAL A 35 9.86 3.82 -6.61
C VAL A 35 11.26 3.44 -6.15
N SER A 36 11.46 3.60 -4.84
CA SER A 36 12.69 3.18 -4.16
C SER A 36 12.95 1.67 -4.33
N GLU A 37 14.13 1.32 -4.85
CA GLU A 37 14.53 -0.06 -5.14
C GLU A 37 14.49 -0.99 -3.93
N ARG A 38 14.66 -0.44 -2.72
CA ARG A 38 14.58 -1.19 -1.46
C ARG A 38 13.21 -1.83 -1.22
N PHE A 39 12.15 -1.28 -1.79
CA PHE A 39 10.78 -1.74 -1.62
C PHE A 39 10.26 -2.57 -2.80
N LEU A 40 10.87 -2.40 -3.97
CA LEU A 40 10.50 -3.08 -5.21
C LEU A 40 10.50 -4.62 -5.05
N GLY A 41 9.40 -5.25 -5.46
CA GLY A 41 9.19 -6.70 -5.36
C GLY A 41 8.93 -7.21 -3.94
N ARG A 42 8.83 -6.33 -2.94
CA ARG A 42 8.50 -6.71 -1.57
C ARG A 42 7.01 -6.59 -1.32
N VAL A 43 6.54 -7.43 -0.40
CA VAL A 43 5.16 -7.34 0.10
C VAL A 43 5.15 -6.51 1.37
N GLY A 44 4.28 -5.52 1.39
CA GLY A 44 3.97 -4.71 2.56
C GLY A 44 2.50 -4.75 2.91
N VAL A 45 2.14 -4.01 3.94
CA VAL A 45 0.77 -3.88 4.45
C VAL A 45 0.35 -2.43 4.34
N VAL A 46 -0.84 -2.18 3.78
CA VAL A 46 -1.42 -0.84 3.72
C VAL A 46 -1.78 -0.38 5.14
N VAL A 47 -1.25 0.77 5.56
CA VAL A 47 -1.50 1.33 6.90
C VAL A 47 -2.29 2.62 6.88
N ALA A 48 -2.23 3.37 5.78
CA ALA A 48 -2.99 4.61 5.62
C ALA A 48 -3.17 4.97 4.14
N LEU A 49 -4.17 5.82 3.88
CA LEU A 49 -4.39 6.54 2.64
C LEU A 49 -4.07 8.01 2.92
N VAL A 50 -3.20 8.60 2.11
CA VAL A 50 -2.73 9.96 2.24
C VAL A 50 -3.19 10.74 1.02
N PHE A 51 -3.94 11.80 1.25
CA PHE A 51 -4.37 12.75 0.21
C PHE A 51 -3.49 13.99 0.28
N ASP A 52 -3.30 14.68 -0.84
CA ASP A 52 -2.54 15.93 -0.89
C ASP A 52 -3.37 17.14 -0.44
N ASP A 53 -4.69 17.09 -0.59
CA ASP A 53 -5.62 18.18 -0.24
C ASP A 53 -6.88 17.60 0.44
N PRO A 54 -7.31 18.16 1.59
CA PRO A 54 -8.49 17.68 2.32
C PRO A 54 -9.81 17.89 1.55
N ASP A 55 -9.87 18.84 0.62
CA ASP A 55 -11.03 19.11 -0.22
C ASP A 55 -11.05 18.19 -1.48
N THR A 56 -9.91 17.58 -1.84
CA THR A 56 -9.82 16.51 -2.85
C THR A 56 -9.68 15.14 -2.19
N GLN A 57 -10.54 14.85 -1.21
CA GLN A 57 -10.73 13.47 -0.78
C GLN A 57 -11.39 12.65 -1.91
N TYR A 58 -11.60 11.35 -1.68
CA TYR A 58 -12.21 10.44 -2.65
C TYR A 58 -13.41 11.10 -3.38
N PRO A 59 -13.44 11.10 -4.73
CA PRO A 59 -12.82 10.14 -5.66
C PRO A 59 -11.42 10.49 -6.22
N ALA A 60 -10.69 11.45 -5.66
CA ALA A 60 -9.31 11.71 -6.10
C ALA A 60 -8.36 10.55 -5.72
N ASP A 61 -7.28 10.37 -6.49
CA ASP A 61 -6.29 9.31 -6.29
C ASP A 61 -5.43 9.58 -5.03
N PRO A 62 -5.52 8.74 -3.97
CA PRO A 62 -4.66 8.88 -2.81
C PRO A 62 -3.28 8.27 -3.04
N LEU A 63 -2.29 8.78 -2.31
CA LEU A 63 -1.07 8.04 -2.01
C LEU A 63 -1.37 7.00 -0.93
N ILE A 64 -0.73 5.85 -1.03
CA ILE A 64 -0.99 4.69 -0.18
C ILE A 64 0.25 4.47 0.66
N GLN A 65 0.12 4.61 1.98
CA GLN A 65 1.19 4.32 2.91
C GLN A 65 1.28 2.82 3.12
N VAL A 66 2.43 2.25 2.73
CA VAL A 66 2.69 0.81 2.84
C VAL A 66 3.85 0.57 3.78
N ARG A 67 3.61 -0.30 4.76
CA ARG A 67 4.63 -0.77 5.71
C ARG A 67 5.22 -2.09 5.23
N VAL A 68 6.52 -2.11 4.96
CA VAL A 68 7.27 -3.31 4.60
C VAL A 68 8.13 -3.76 5.78
N ALA A 69 7.91 -5.00 6.23
CA ALA A 69 8.65 -5.58 7.34
C ALA A 69 10.16 -5.60 7.05
N GLY A 70 10.96 -5.09 7.98
CA GLY A 70 12.42 -5.04 7.86
C GLY A 70 12.96 -3.97 6.90
N VAL A 71 12.12 -3.12 6.30
CA VAL A 71 12.56 -1.99 5.46
C VAL A 71 12.07 -0.66 6.03
N GLY A 72 10.79 -0.57 6.38
CA GLY A 72 10.17 0.68 6.85
C GLY A 72 8.84 0.94 6.16
N GLU A 73 8.45 2.21 6.17
CA GLU A 73 7.19 2.70 5.59
C GLU A 73 7.52 3.70 4.48
N ASP A 74 6.74 3.69 3.41
CA ASP A 74 6.83 4.66 2.33
C ASP A 74 5.46 4.88 1.67
N LEU A 75 5.35 5.92 0.86
CA LEU A 75 4.15 6.29 0.12
C LEU A 75 4.25 5.81 -1.32
N PHE A 76 3.19 5.20 -1.82
CA PHE A 76 3.13 4.67 -3.19
C PHE A 76 1.83 5.08 -3.88
N PHE A 77 1.86 5.22 -5.19
CA PHE A 77 0.63 5.38 -5.96
C PHE A 77 -0.12 4.05 -6.08
N THR A 78 -1.45 4.12 -6.27
CA THR A 78 -2.30 2.95 -6.54
C THR A 78 -1.77 2.06 -7.66
N ARG A 79 -1.18 2.65 -8.71
CA ARG A 79 -0.61 1.92 -9.85
C ARG A 79 0.71 1.20 -9.52
N GLU A 80 1.44 1.67 -8.51
CA GLU A 80 2.74 1.13 -8.09
C GLU A 80 2.58 -0.01 -7.08
N ILE A 81 1.35 -0.39 -6.76
CA ILE A 81 1.06 -1.50 -5.86
C ILE A 81 0.06 -2.46 -6.49
N VAL A 82 0.21 -3.72 -6.16
CA VAL A 82 -0.72 -4.77 -6.59
C VAL A 82 -1.19 -5.52 -5.36
N GLU A 83 -2.51 -5.67 -5.21
CA GLU A 83 -3.07 -6.46 -4.12
C GLU A 83 -2.62 -7.92 -4.24
N VAL A 84 -2.03 -8.44 -3.17
CA VAL A 84 -1.63 -9.84 -3.12
C VAL A 84 -2.81 -10.63 -2.55
N PRO A 85 -3.37 -11.60 -3.30
CA PRO A 85 -4.47 -12.40 -2.79
C PRO A 85 -4.01 -13.11 -1.51
N GLN A 86 -4.81 -12.97 -0.44
CA GLN A 86 -4.51 -13.49 0.91
C GLN A 86 -4.35 -15.03 0.99
N GLY A 87 -4.43 -15.74 -0.14
CA GLY A 87 -4.16 -17.19 -0.25
C GLY A 87 -2.77 -17.56 -0.77
N HIS A 88 -1.90 -16.62 -1.13
CA HIS A 88 -0.57 -16.92 -1.71
C HIS A 88 0.61 -16.61 -0.78
N PHE A 89 0.38 -16.50 0.54
CA PHE A 89 1.47 -16.69 1.50
C PHE A 89 1.64 -18.18 1.76
N VAL A 90 2.10 -18.92 0.73
CA VAL A 90 2.70 -20.23 0.99
C VAL A 90 4.02 -19.92 1.69
N ALA A 91 4.07 -20.21 2.99
CA ALA A 91 5.27 -20.17 3.78
C ALA A 91 6.33 -21.07 3.14
N PHE A 92 7.20 -20.50 2.29
CA PHE A 92 8.47 -21.14 1.94
C PHE A 92 9.42 -20.98 3.12
N GLY A 93 9.11 -21.71 4.18
CA GLY A 93 9.78 -21.63 5.47
C GLY A 93 9.59 -22.91 6.26
N SER A 94 9.89 -24.06 5.66
CA SER A 94 10.21 -25.30 6.38
C SER A 94 11.02 -26.21 5.46
N SER A 95 12.24 -25.78 5.15
CA SER A 95 13.32 -26.74 4.92
C SER A 95 13.87 -27.11 6.29
N SER A 96 13.49 -28.27 6.80
CA SER A 96 14.31 -29.01 7.75
C SER A 96 14.32 -30.47 7.33
N SER A 97 15.36 -30.83 6.60
CA SER A 97 15.87 -32.19 6.53
C SER A 97 16.21 -32.67 7.94
N GLY A 98 15.82 -33.90 8.28
CA GLY A 98 16.14 -34.57 9.54
C GLY A 98 15.47 -35.92 9.60
#